data_AF-A0AAQ4FRN0-F1
#
_entry.id   AF-A0AAQ4FRN0-F1
#
_cell.length_a   1.000
_cell.length_b   1.000
_cell.length_c   1.000
_cell.angle_alpha   90.00
_cell.angle_beta   90.00
_cell.angle_gamma   90.00
#
_symmetry.space_group_name_H-M   'P 1'
#
loop_
_entity.id
_entity.type
_entity.pdbx_description
1 polymer ?
#
loop_
_entity_poly.entity_id
_entity_poly.type
_entity_poly.pdbx_seq_one_letter_code
_entity_poly.pdbx_strand_id
1 'polypeptide(L)' 'MISEKAMTDNIEKDPEHADSEDESLAPGKQVLVGICAMAKKSQSKPMKEILTRLEEFEYIKTVVFPEEVILNVSPKEY' A
#
# COMPACT_ATOMS: atom_id res chain seq x y z
N MET A 1 22.24 7.97 42.55
CA MET A 1 21.26 8.99 42.13
C MET A 1 21.74 9.56 40.82
N ILE A 2 21.06 9.15 39.76
CA ILE A 2 20.94 9.70 38.39
C ILE A 2 22.10 10.51 37.80
N SER A 3 22.93 9.84 36.98
CA SER A 3 23.61 10.50 35.86
C SER A 3 22.70 10.45 34.64
N GLU A 4 21.75 11.38 34.57
CA GLU A 4 21.06 11.73 33.32
C GLU A 4 21.88 12.82 32.63
N LYS A 5 22.46 12.49 31.47
CA LYS A 5 23.00 13.48 30.55
C LYS A 5 22.49 13.18 29.14
N ALA A 6 21.39 13.87 28.85
CA ALA A 6 21.00 14.49 27.58
C ALA A 6 21.56 13.88 26.27
N MET A 7 20.64 13.22 25.55
CA MET A 7 20.24 13.54 24.17
C MET A 7 21.25 14.32 23.32
N THR A 8 21.77 13.65 22.29
CA THR A 8 22.02 14.25 20.97
C THR A 8 21.84 13.16 19.89
N ASP A 9 20.59 12.84 19.55
CA ASP A 9 20.29 12.23 18.25
C ASP A 9 19.79 13.34 17.34
N ASN A 10 20.72 13.85 16.53
CA ASN A 10 20.41 14.69 15.39
C ASN A 10 19.90 13.78 14.26
N ILE A 11 18.60 13.82 13.98
CA ILE A 11 18.02 13.88 12.63
C ILE A 11 16.69 14.60 12.83
N GLU A 12 16.76 15.93 12.76
CA GLU A 12 15.60 16.79 12.56
C GLU A 12 15.48 17.00 11.05
N LYS A 13 14.40 16.51 10.46
CA LYS A 13 13.52 17.30 9.58
C LYS A 13 12.39 16.43 9.05
N ASP A 14 11.24 16.57 9.68
CA ASP A 14 9.98 16.65 8.96
C ASP A 14 10.08 17.73 7.87
N PRO A 15 9.63 17.44 6.63
CA PRO A 15 9.14 18.48 5.75
C PRO A 15 7.65 18.24 5.51
N GLU A 16 6.86 19.13 6.11
CA GLU A 16 5.70 19.80 5.51
C GLU A 16 4.68 18.97 4.71
N HIS A 17 3.54 18.75 5.38
CA HIS A 17 2.23 18.53 4.77
C HIS A 17 1.86 19.78 3.93
N ALA A 18 2.28 19.81 2.66
CA ALA A 18 1.82 20.79 1.70
C ALA A 18 0.47 20.32 1.12
N ASP A 19 -0.62 20.66 1.82
CA ASP A 19 -1.96 20.67 1.26
C ASP A 19 -2.03 21.82 0.26
N SER A 20 -1.60 21.54 -0.97
CA SER A 20 -1.77 22.46 -2.10
C SER A 20 -3.07 22.08 -2.80
N GLU A 21 -4.13 22.79 -2.44
CA GLU A 21 -5.42 22.82 -3.12
C GLU A 21 -5.25 23.42 -4.53
N ASP A 22 -4.64 22.66 -5.46
CA ASP A 22 -4.76 22.90 -6.91
C ASP A 22 -5.75 21.87 -7.47
N GLU A 23 -7.00 22.32 -7.57
CA GLU A 23 -8.18 21.62 -8.06
C GLU A 23 -8.13 21.47 -9.60
N SER A 24 -7.06 20.88 -10.11
CA SER A 24 -7.03 20.32 -11.46
C SER A 24 -6.81 18.83 -11.32
N LEU A 25 -7.80 18.04 -11.75
CA LEU A 25 -7.73 16.58 -11.82
C LEU A 25 -6.52 16.19 -12.66
N ALA A 26 -5.34 16.07 -12.04
CA ALA A 26 -4.16 15.57 -12.70
C ALA A 26 -4.45 14.11 -13.07
N PRO A 27 -4.53 13.76 -14.37
CA PRO A 27 -4.67 12.36 -14.77
C PRO A 27 -3.34 11.69 -14.40
N GLY A 28 -3.23 11.03 -13.25
CA GLY A 28 -1.93 10.43 -12.96
C GLY A 28 -1.66 9.73 -11.64
N LYS A 29 -2.43 9.94 -10.56
CA LYS A 29 -2.18 9.21 -9.31
C LYS A 29 -3.08 7.97 -9.24
N GLN A 30 -2.53 6.84 -9.69
CA GLN A 30 -3.17 5.53 -9.52
C GLN A 30 -2.75 4.90 -8.19
N VAL A 31 -3.72 4.34 -7.46
CA VAL A 31 -3.54 3.57 -6.24
C VAL A 31 -3.50 2.10 -6.59
N LEU A 32 -2.37 1.45 -6.30
CA LEU A 32 -2.21 0.02 -6.49
C LEU A 32 -2.67 -0.75 -5.24
N VAL A 33 -3.59 -1.70 -5.43
CA VAL A 33 -4.13 -2.52 -4.34
C VAL A 33 -3.69 -3.98 -4.56
N GLY A 34 -2.72 -4.43 -3.76
CA GLY A 34 -2.27 -5.82 -3.76
C GLY A 34 -3.17 -6.72 -2.92
N ILE A 35 -3.64 -7.84 -3.48
CA ILE A 35 -4.42 -8.85 -2.77
C ILE A 35 -3.50 -10.04 -2.49
N CYS A 36 -3.11 -10.17 -1.22
CA CYS A 36 -2.29 -11.28 -0.73
C CYS A 36 -3.16 -12.27 0.04
N ALA A 37 -3.64 -13.31 -0.65
CA ALA A 37 -4.39 -14.40 -0.05
C ALA A 37 -4.24 -15.67 -0.89
N MET A 38 -4.34 -16.83 -0.23
CA MET A 38 -4.36 -18.16 -0.88
C MET A 38 -5.39 -18.20 -2.02
N ALA A 39 -5.13 -18.97 -3.09
CA ALA A 39 -5.96 -18.98 -4.31
C ALA A 39 -7.43 -19.29 -4.01
N LYS A 40 -7.69 -20.21 -3.07
CA LYS A 40 -9.05 -20.55 -2.63
C LYS A 40 -9.84 -19.35 -2.12
N LYS A 41 -9.17 -18.34 -1.55
CA LYS A 41 -9.79 -17.12 -1.02
C LYS A 41 -9.79 -16.00 -2.05
N SER A 42 -8.65 -15.74 -2.70
CA SER A 42 -8.53 -14.68 -3.71
C SER A 42 -9.38 -14.93 -4.96
N GLN A 43 -9.65 -16.19 -5.30
CA GLN A 43 -10.51 -16.57 -6.45
C GLN A 43 -11.95 -16.94 -6.07
N SER A 44 -12.31 -16.83 -4.79
CA SER A 44 -13.67 -17.14 -4.34
C SER A 44 -14.69 -16.22 -5.03
N LYS A 45 -15.91 -16.72 -5.26
CA LYS A 45 -17.01 -15.93 -5.83
C LYS A 45 -17.23 -14.58 -5.13
N PRO A 46 -17.29 -14.49 -3.79
CA PRO A 46 -17.44 -13.20 -3.13
C PRO A 46 -16.25 -12.27 -3.35
N MET A 47 -15.01 -12.79 -3.41
CA MET A 47 -13.85 -11.95 -3.69
C MET A 47 -13.90 -11.37 -5.10
N LYS A 48 -14.22 -12.19 -6.11
CA LYS A 48 -14.35 -11.74 -7.50
C LYS A 48 -15.39 -10.63 -7.64
N GLU A 49 -16.53 -10.76 -6.98
CA GLU A 49 -17.57 -9.71 -6.98
C GLU A 49 -17.12 -8.40 -6.33
N ILE A 50 -16.20 -8.44 -5.37
CA ILE A 50 -15.60 -7.24 -4.77
C ILE A 50 -14.56 -6.64 -5.72
N LEU A 51 -13.69 -7.46 -6.30
CA LEU A 51 -12.64 -7.01 -7.21
C LEU A 51 -13.20 -6.36 -8.48
N THR A 52 -14.24 -6.94 -9.07
CA THR A 52 -14.92 -6.34 -10.22
C THR A 52 -15.49 -4.96 -9.90
N ARG A 53 -16.03 -4.76 -8.69
CA ARG A 53 -16.50 -3.43 -8.25
C ARG A 53 -15.35 -2.46 -7.99
N LEU A 54 -14.20 -2.94 -7.53
CA LEU A 54 -13.01 -2.11 -7.32
C LEU A 54 -12.34 -1.68 -8.63
N GLU A 55 -12.46 -2.49 -9.69
CA GLU A 55 -11.94 -2.17 -11.03
C GLU A 55 -12.77 -1.10 -11.76
N GLU A 56 -13.99 -0.80 -11.32
CA GLU A 56 -14.80 0.31 -11.86
C GLU A 56 -14.21 1.69 -11.51
N PHE A 57 -13.32 1.77 -10.53
CA PHE A 57 -12.67 3.01 -10.14
C PHE A 57 -11.42 3.24 -10.99
N GLU A 58 -11.42 4.28 -11.81
CA GLU A 58 -10.31 4.64 -12.73
C GLU A 58 -8.96 4.85 -12.02
N TYR A 59 -9.00 5.25 -10.75
CA TYR A 59 -7.82 5.50 -9.93
C TYR A 59 -7.29 4.26 -9.21
N ILE A 60 -8.01 3.14 -9.20
CA ILE A 60 -7.65 1.95 -8.45
C ILE A 60 -7.25 0.83 -9.41
N LYS A 61 -6.06 0.27 -9.18
CA LYS A 61 -5.59 -0.91 -9.92
C LYS A 61 -5.30 -2.04 -8.95
N THR A 62 -6.01 -3.14 -9.11
CA THR A 62 -5.86 -4.33 -8.27
C THR A 62 -4.80 -5.28 -8.84
N VAL A 63 -4.06 -5.95 -7.96
CA VAL A 63 -3.08 -7.00 -8.33
C VAL A 63 -3.25 -8.17 -7.38
N VAL A 64 -3.66 -9.33 -7.88
CA VAL A 64 -3.76 -10.55 -7.07
C VAL A 64 -2.43 -11.29 -7.10
N PHE A 65 -1.86 -11.55 -5.94
CA PHE A 65 -0.61 -12.29 -5.84
C PHE A 65 -0.86 -13.78 -6.03
N PRO A 66 -0.09 -14.47 -6.89
CA PRO A 66 -0.23 -15.90 -7.08
C PRO A 66 0.22 -16.65 -5.83
N GLU A 67 -0.42 -17.79 -5.56
CA GLU A 67 -0.18 -18.56 -4.35
C GLU A 67 1.28 -19.04 -4.23
N GLU A 68 1.91 -19.39 -5.36
CA GLU A 68 3.33 -19.81 -5.40
C GLU A 68 4.27 -18.70 -4.90
N VAL A 69 3.98 -17.44 -5.23
CA VAL A 69 4.76 -16.30 -4.73
C VAL A 69 4.54 -16.10 -3.24
N ILE A 70 3.28 -16.16 -2.80
CA ILE A 70 2.92 -15.98 -1.38
C ILE A 70 3.60 -17.04 -0.49
N LEU A 71 3.77 -18.27 -0.99
CA LEU A 71 4.34 -19.38 -0.23
C LEU A 71 5.87 -19.49 -0.35
N ASN A 72 6.44 -19.23 -1.53
CA ASN A 72 7.83 -19.57 -1.83
C ASN A 72 8.77 -18.37 -1.89
N VAL A 73 8.24 -17.15 -2.01
CA VAL A 73 9.04 -15.94 -2.12
C VAL A 73 9.05 -15.20 -0.80
N SER A 74 10.24 -14.78 -0.36
CA SER A 74 10.36 -13.97 0.84
C SER A 74 9.90 -12.54 0.54
N PRO A 75 9.16 -11.86 1.44
CA PRO A 75 8.64 -10.51 1.19
C PRO A 75 9.72 -9.44 0.95
N LYS A 76 10.98 -9.73 1.29
CA LYS A 76 12.11 -8.81 1.13
C LYS A 76 12.68 -8.81 -0.29
N GLU A 77 12.30 -9.77 -1.11
CA GLU A 77 12.79 -9.94 -2.49
C GLU A 77 11.72 -9.58 -3.55
N TYR A 78 10.61 -8.99 -3.12
CA TYR A 78 9.46 -8.63 -3.97
C TYR A 78 9.37 -7.12 -4.22
#